data_AF-A0A445D883-F1
#
_entry.id   AF-A0A445D883-F1
#
_cell.length_a   1.000
_cell.length_b   1.000
_cell.length_c   1.000
_cell.angle_alpha   90.00
_cell.angle_beta   90.00
_cell.angle_gamma   90.00
#
_symmetry.space_group_name_H-M   'P 1'
#
loop_
_entity.id
_entity.type
_entity.pdbx_description
1 polymer ?
#
loop_
_entity_poly.entity_id
_entity_poly.type
_entity_poly.pdbx_seq_one_letter_code
_entity_poly.pdbx_strand_id
1 'polypeptide(L)'
;MLQPRIVGEEHYETAQRVKQTLQRYKELQDIIAILGLDELSEEDRLTVARARKIERFLSQPFFVAEVFTGSPGKYVGLAHTLLICRIFLFWDIIDLFLLTEGLLNSKIPLFGASLH
;
A
#
# COMPACT_ATOMS: atom_id res chain seq x y z
N MET A 1 -16.60 -8.17 -11.77
CA MET A 1 -15.29 -8.83 -11.59
C MET A 1 -14.25 -8.06 -12.41
N LEU A 2 -13.06 -7.80 -11.86
CA LEU A 2 -11.94 -7.26 -12.64
C LEU A 2 -11.57 -8.26 -13.74
N GLN A 3 -11.40 -7.82 -14.98
CA GLN A 3 -11.02 -8.66 -16.11
C GLN A 3 -9.63 -8.24 -16.61
N PRO A 4 -8.63 -9.14 -16.64
CA PRO A 4 -7.27 -8.83 -17.10
C PRO A 4 -7.24 -8.19 -18.50
N ARG A 5 -8.15 -8.62 -19.39
CA ARG A 5 -8.25 -8.11 -20.77
C ARG A 5 -8.63 -6.63 -20.86
N ILE A 6 -9.17 -6.03 -19.80
CA ILE A 6 -9.64 -4.64 -19.76
C ILE A 6 -8.63 -3.74 -19.04
N VAL A 7 -8.10 -4.21 -17.90
CA VAL A 7 -7.25 -3.39 -17.02
C VAL A 7 -5.74 -3.68 -17.16
N GLY A 8 -5.37 -4.71 -17.91
CA GLY A 8 -4.01 -5.22 -17.99
C GLY A 8 -3.68 -6.22 -16.88
N GLU A 9 -2.72 -7.10 -17.17
CA GLU A 9 -2.30 -8.18 -16.27
C GLU A 9 -1.69 -7.62 -14.98
N GLU A 10 -0.81 -6.62 -15.08
CA GLU A 10 -0.13 -6.03 -13.91
C GLU A 10 -1.12 -5.41 -12.90
N HIS A 11 -2.11 -4.67 -13.40
CA HIS A 11 -3.15 -4.09 -12.54
C HIS A 11 -3.99 -5.20 -11.90
N TYR A 12 -4.41 -6.18 -12.70
CA TYR A 12 -5.21 -7.29 -12.21
C TYR A 12 -4.49 -8.05 -11.08
N GLU A 13 -3.24 -8.46 -11.30
CA GLU A 13 -2.44 -9.18 -10.31
C GLU A 13 -2.22 -8.35 -9.04
N THR A 14 -1.87 -7.07 -9.20
CA THR A 14 -1.65 -6.17 -8.06
C THR A 14 -2.93 -6.03 -7.22
N ALA A 15 -4.08 -5.84 -7.87
CA ALA A 15 -5.37 -5.74 -7.20
C ALA A 15 -5.78 -7.04 -6.50
N GLN A 16 -5.51 -8.21 -7.11
CA GLN A 16 -5.77 -9.51 -6.46
C GLN A 16 -4.92 -9.70 -5.22
N ARG A 17 -3.62 -9.38 -5.29
CA ARG A 17 -2.70 -9.48 -4.14
C ARG A 17 -3.10 -8.55 -3.01
N VAL A 18 -3.42 -7.28 -3.31
CA VAL A 18 -3.94 -6.32 -2.32
C VAL A 18 -5.19 -6.88 -1.63
N LYS A 19 -6.13 -7.44 -2.40
CA LYS A 19 -7.35 -8.02 -1.83
C LYS A 19 -7.06 -9.19 -0.91
N GLN A 20 -6.14 -10.09 -1.29
CA GLN A 20 -5.73 -11.23 -0.47
C GLN A 20 -5.07 -10.77 0.83
N THR A 21 -4.16 -9.80 0.78
CA THR A 21 -3.51 -9.24 1.97
C THR A 21 -4.51 -8.59 2.94
N LEU A 22 -5.47 -7.81 2.42
CA LEU A 22 -6.51 -7.20 3.24
C LEU A 22 -7.48 -8.24 3.83
N GLN A 23 -7.78 -9.31 3.09
CA GLN A 23 -8.60 -10.40 3.60
C GLN A 23 -7.91 -11.14 4.74
N ARG A 24 -6.63 -11.46 4.58
CA ARG A 24 -5.81 -12.06 5.64
C ARG A 24 -5.71 -11.16 6.86
N TYR A 25 -5.56 -9.85 6.66
CA TYR A 25 -5.57 -8.89 7.75
C TYR A 25 -6.89 -8.89 8.53
N LYS A 26 -8.04 -8.97 7.87
CA LYS A 26 -9.35 -9.08 8.56
C LYS A 26 -9.45 -10.33 9.43
N GLU A 27 -8.98 -11.47 8.93
CA GLU A 27 -8.94 -12.72 9.72
C GLU A 27 -8.04 -12.56 10.96
N LEU A 28 -6.92 -11.86 10.81
CA LEU A 28 -6.00 -11.58 11.91
C LEU A 28 -6.55 -10.53 12.88
N GLN A 29 -7.41 -9.60 12.46
CA GLN A 29 -8.00 -8.59 13.34
C GLN A 29 -8.84 -9.21 14.46
N ASP A 30 -9.63 -10.25 14.16
CA ASP A 30 -10.44 -10.95 15.18
C ASP A 30 -9.53 -11.62 16.22
N ILE A 31 -8.42 -12.21 15.78
CA ILE A 31 -7.42 -12.82 16.67
C ILE A 31 -6.73 -11.74 17.53
N ILE A 32 -6.30 -10.63 16.92
CA ILE A 32 -5.64 -9.51 17.61
C ILE A 32 -6.58 -8.92 18.67
N ALA A 33 -7.88 -8.83 18.39
CA ALA A 33 -8.86 -8.29 19.32
C ALA A 33 -9.05 -9.16 20.57
N ILE A 34 -8.80 -10.48 20.46
CA ILE A 34 -8.94 -11.45 21.55
C ILE A 34 -7.63 -11.65 22.31
N LEU A 35 -6.53 -11.89 21.58
CA LEU A 35 -5.24 -12.32 22.14
C LEU A 35 -4.20 -11.20 22.23
N GLY A 36 -4.34 -10.13 21.45
CA GLY A 36 -3.32 -9.08 21.29
C GLY A 36 -2.37 -9.32 20.11
N LEU A 37 -1.61 -8.30 19.74
CA LEU A 37 -0.73 -8.31 18.57
C LEU A 37 0.54 -9.16 18.78
N ASP A 38 1.00 -9.27 20.03
CA ASP A 38 2.28 -9.92 20.38
C ASP A 38 2.22 -11.45 20.24
N GLU A 39 1.01 -12.01 20.27
CA GLU A 39 0.73 -13.45 20.12
C GLU A 39 0.80 -13.93 18.66
N LEU A 40 0.94 -13.00 17.70
CA LEU A 40 1.05 -13.34 16.30
C LEU A 40 2.46 -13.83 15.93
N SER A 41 2.51 -14.74 14.95
CA SER A 41 3.75 -15.09 14.26
C SER A 41 4.40 -13.85 13.64
N GLU A 42 5.71 -13.89 13.43
CA GLU A 42 6.43 -12.78 12.79
C GLU A 42 5.90 -12.49 11.37
N GLU A 43 5.52 -13.54 10.63
CA GLU A 43 4.92 -13.43 9.29
C GLU A 43 3.53 -12.77 9.31
N ASP A 44 2.68 -13.12 10.28
CA ASP A 44 1.37 -12.50 10.44
C ASP A 44 1.50 -11.03 10.88
N ARG A 45 2.49 -10.71 11.74
CA ARG A 45 2.81 -9.32 12.11
C ARG A 45 3.25 -8.49 10.91
N LEU A 46 4.10 -9.06 10.03
CA LEU A 46 4.49 -8.42 8.78
C LEU A 46 3.27 -8.19 7.86
N THR A 47 2.39 -9.19 7.76
CA THR A 47 1.15 -9.08 6.97
C THR A 47 0.25 -7.96 7.49
N VAL A 48 0.06 -7.86 8.80
CA VAL A 48 -0.69 -6.77 9.46
C VAL A 48 -0.05 -5.42 9.18
N ALA A 49 1.28 -5.32 9.27
CA ALA A 49 1.99 -4.07 9.01
C ALA A 49 1.82 -3.61 7.55
N ARG A 50 1.89 -4.53 6.58
CA ARG A 50 1.66 -4.25 5.15
C ARG A 50 0.21 -3.83 4.89
N ALA A 51 -0.75 -4.59 5.41
CA ALA A 51 -2.17 -4.29 5.26
C ALA A 51 -2.55 -2.91 5.81
N ARG A 52 -2.03 -2.53 6.98
CA ARG A 52 -2.26 -1.20 7.57
C ARG A 52 -1.72 -0.06 6.70
N LYS A 53 -0.56 -0.25 6.05
CA LYS A 53 -0.01 0.74 5.09
C LYS A 53 -0.93 0.89 3.89
N ILE A 54 -1.43 -0.22 3.36
CA ILE A 54 -2.38 -0.24 2.23
C ILE A 54 -3.69 0.46 2.60
N GLU A 55 -4.31 0.15 3.74
CA GLU A 55 -5.55 0.80 4.18
C GLU A 55 -5.40 2.32 4.32
N ARG A 56 -4.29 2.77 4.91
CA ARG A 56 -3.98 4.21 5.03
C ARG A 56 -3.82 4.86 3.65
N PHE A 57 -3.14 4.19 2.72
CA PHE A 57 -2.95 4.70 1.37
C PHE A 57 -4.26 4.80 0.59
N LEU A 58 -5.17 3.83 0.75
CA LEU A 58 -6.51 3.87 0.15
C LEU A 58 -7.41 4.98 0.73
N SER A 59 -7.04 5.55 1.88
CA SER A 59 -7.80 6.58 2.60
C SER A 59 -7.34 8.01 2.27
N GLN A 60 -6.85 8.23 1.03
CA GLN A 60 -6.28 9.51 0.60
C GLN A 60 -7.23 10.72 0.83
N PRO A 61 -6.69 11.93 1.11
CA PRO A 61 -7.50 13.13 1.27
C PRO A 61 -8.16 13.50 -0.07
N PHE A 62 -9.48 13.53 -0.09
CA PHE A 62 -10.26 13.95 -1.25
C PHE A 62 -10.38 15.48 -1.29
N PHE A 63 -10.33 16.06 -2.49
CA PHE A 63 -10.55 17.51 -2.68
C PHE A 63 -11.88 18.00 -2.07
N VAL A 64 -12.93 17.18 -2.13
CA VAL A 64 -14.24 17.50 -1.53
C VAL A 64 -14.24 17.42 0.00
N ALA A 65 -13.28 16.71 0.59
CA ALA A 65 -13.15 16.53 2.04
C ALA A 65 -12.26 17.60 2.69
N GLU A 66 -11.63 18.48 1.90
CA GLU A 66 -10.71 19.52 2.39
C GLU A 66 -11.41 20.47 3.37
N VAL A 67 -12.67 20.82 3.10
CA VAL A 67 -13.52 21.65 3.97
C VAL A 67 -13.80 21.02 5.34
N PHE A 68 -13.71 19.70 5.44
CA PHE A 68 -13.98 18.95 6.69
C PHE A 68 -12.72 18.48 7.39
N THR A 69 -11.65 18.19 6.65
CA THR A 69 -10.41 17.60 7.15
C THR A 69 -9.29 18.63 7.34
N GLY A 70 -9.43 19.82 6.74
CA GLY A 70 -8.38 20.86 6.73
C GLY A 70 -7.11 20.48 5.97
N SER A 71 -7.11 19.31 5.30
CA SER A 71 -5.96 18.80 4.54
C SER A 71 -6.24 18.92 3.05
N PRO A 72 -5.29 19.46 2.24
CA PRO A 72 -5.49 19.65 0.81
C PRO A 72 -5.65 18.30 0.11
N GLY A 73 -6.61 18.24 -0.81
CA GLY A 73 -6.83 17.06 -1.64
C GLY A 73 -5.60 16.72 -2.50
N LYS A 74 -5.34 15.42 -2.72
CA LYS A 74 -4.26 14.97 -3.60
C LYS A 74 -4.79 14.10 -4.73
N TYR A 75 -4.33 14.37 -5.94
CA TYR A 75 -4.54 13.51 -7.10
C TYR A 75 -3.36 12.56 -7.27
N VAL A 76 -3.64 11.28 -7.45
CA VAL A 76 -2.62 10.25 -7.71
C VAL A 76 -2.95 9.57 -9.03
N GLY A 77 -1.99 9.57 -9.95
CA GLY A 77 -2.13 8.92 -11.25
C GLY A 77 -2.07 7.38 -11.14
N LEU A 78 -2.74 6.68 -12.05
CA LEU A 78 -2.86 5.22 -12.04
C LEU A 78 -1.51 4.50 -11.94
N ALA A 79 -0.52 4.88 -12.75
CA ALA A 79 0.80 4.24 -12.75
C ALA A 79 1.49 4.38 -11.38
N HIS A 80 1.32 5.53 -10.73
CA HIS A 80 1.87 5.79 -9.41
C HIS A 80 1.16 4.96 -8.33
N THR A 81 -0.17 4.84 -8.41
CA THR A 81 -0.96 3.98 -7.53
C THR A 81 -0.53 2.52 -7.63
N LEU A 82 -0.33 2.00 -8.85
CA LEU A 82 0.12 0.63 -9.08
C LEU A 82 1.53 0.39 -8.52
N LEU A 83 2.45 1.34 -8.74
CA LEU A 83 3.81 1.29 -8.20
C LEU A 83 3.79 1.24 -6.66
N ILE A 84 3.05 2.15 -6.02
CA ILE A 84 2.97 2.21 -4.55
C ILE A 84 2.37 0.93 -3.97
N CYS A 85 1.27 0.42 -4.55
CA CYS A 85 0.67 -0.83 -4.11
C CYS A 85 1.64 -2.01 -4.25
N ARG A 86 2.43 -2.06 -5.33
CA ARG A 86 3.48 -3.07 -5.48
C ARG A 86 4.57 -2.93 -4.42
N ILE A 87 5.02 -1.71 -4.12
CA ILE A 87 6.00 -1.47 -3.06
C ILE A 87 5.46 -2.01 -1.74
N PHE A 88 4.22 -1.70 -1.34
CA PHE A 88 3.67 -2.21 -0.08
C PHE A 88 3.49 -3.74 -0.02
N LEU A 89 3.31 -4.39 -1.16
CA LEU A 89 3.16 -5.85 -1.24
C LEU A 89 4.51 -6.58 -1.16
N PHE A 90 5.58 -5.99 -1.67
CA PHE A 90 6.88 -6.65 -1.84
C PHE A 90 7.99 -6.12 -0.93
N TRP A 91 7.96 -4.85 -0.54
CA TRP A 91 9.02 -4.18 0.20
C TRP A 91 8.72 -4.20 1.71
N ASP A 92 9.63 -4.77 2.48
CA ASP A 92 9.55 -4.76 3.95
C ASP A 92 9.94 -3.40 4.55
N ILE A 93 9.73 -3.22 5.86
CA ILE A 93 10.12 -1.98 6.56
C ILE A 93 11.63 -1.71 6.43
N ILE A 94 12.45 -2.75 6.34
CA ILE A 94 13.91 -2.69 6.12
C ILE A 94 14.23 -2.03 4.77
N ASP A 95 13.41 -2.32 3.78
CA ASP A 95 13.54 -1.93 2.40
C ASP A 95 13.17 -0.44 2.19
N LEU A 96 12.27 0.09 3.02
CA LEU A 96 11.96 1.53 3.09
C LEU A 96 13.11 2.33 3.75
N PHE A 97 13.81 1.74 4.72
CA PHE A 97 15.00 2.34 5.34
C PHE A 97 16.16 2.45 4.33
N LEU A 98 16.35 1.44 3.48
CA LEU A 98 17.31 1.50 2.36
C LEU A 98 16.94 2.56 1.32
N LEU A 99 15.65 2.89 1.20
CA LEU A 99 15.15 3.97 0.36
C LEU A 99 15.48 5.36 0.93
N THR A 100 15.51 5.51 2.27
CA THR A 100 15.99 6.73 2.93
C THR A 100 17.51 6.89 2.90
N GLU A 101 18.26 5.78 2.81
CA GLU A 101 19.74 5.78 2.74
C GLU A 101 20.31 5.77 1.31
N GLY A 102 19.49 5.98 0.28
CA GLY A 102 19.97 6.34 -1.08
C GLY A 102 20.57 5.21 -1.93
N LEU A 103 20.49 3.94 -1.50
CA LEU A 103 21.12 2.79 -2.19
C LEU A 103 20.36 2.31 -3.45
N LEU A 104 19.17 2.87 -3.74
CA LEU A 104 18.30 2.46 -4.86
C LEU A 104 18.07 3.54 -5.92
N ASN A 105 18.91 4.58 -5.98
CA ASN A 105 18.88 5.55 -7.09
C ASN A 105 19.15 4.90 -8.47
N SER A 106 19.59 3.64 -8.53
CA SER A 106 19.89 2.94 -9.79
C SER A 106 18.77 2.04 -10.32
N LYS A 107 17.70 1.73 -9.56
CA LYS A 107 16.68 0.74 -9.97
C LYS A 107 15.24 1.21 -9.98
N ILE A 108 14.93 2.41 -9.51
CA ILE A 108 13.58 2.98 -9.61
C ILE A 108 13.72 4.42 -10.13
N PRO A 109 13.58 4.67 -11.44
CA PRO A 109 13.34 6.04 -11.89
C PRO A 109 11.91 6.41 -11.43
N LEU A 110 11.64 7.69 -11.22
CA LEU A 110 10.33 8.29 -10.89
C LEU A 110 10.10 8.75 -9.44
N PHE A 111 11.12 9.33 -8.79
CA PHE A 111 10.89 10.33 -7.73
C PHE A 111 11.12 11.79 -8.19
N GLY A 112 11.43 12.03 -9.47
CA GLY A 112 11.71 13.37 -9.98
C GLY A 112 11.25 13.59 -11.41
N ALA A 113 9.94 13.80 -11.62
CA ALA A 113 9.42 14.51 -12.78
C ALA A 113 7.95 14.87 -12.56
N SER A 114 7.68 15.96 -11.85
CA SER A 114 6.81 17.06 -12.31
C SER A 114 6.66 18.07 -11.16
N LEU A 115 7.60 19.00 -11.07
CA LEU A 115 7.37 20.33 -10.52
C LEU A 115 7.73 21.30 -11.65
N HIS A 116 6.74 21.54 -12.50
CA HIS A 116 6.58 22.74 -13.32
C HIS A 116 5.10 22.86 -13.67
#